data_AF-A0A450Z6R5-F1
#
_entry.id   AF-A0A450Z6R5-F1
#
_cell.length_a   1.000
_cell.length_b   1.000
_cell.length_c   1.000
_cell.angle_alpha   90.00
_cell.angle_beta   90.00
_cell.angle_gamma   90.00
#
_symmetry.space_group_name_H-M   'P 1'
#
loop_
_entity.id
_entity.type
_entity.pdbx_description
1 polymer ?
#
loop_
_entity_poly.entity_id
_entity_poly.type
_entity_poly.pdbx_seq_one_letter_code
_entity_poly.pdbx_strand_id
1 'polypeptide(L)'
;MRNRPHCDTTGREWFRPLPYPLHSCAQNLDKYRINPGNAKDQHFSEIIERALKYGKPVRIGVNGGSLDPVVFDRARQKYSRGKISQEEQNSKAFVEAMVETSLASVLLAQKLGLSEDYMVLSAKTSRVGEMVFVYRLLALAQKSKVSLHLGLTEAGGGERGIIQSAMALGMLLEQGIGDTIRVSITPRLGEDRTGEVRVAQDILQSLGLRSFRPVVTSCPGCGRTSGDFFQHLAQRVSQAVDQRMTVWKKNTREWSI
;
A
#
# COMPACT_ATOMS: atom_id res chain seq x y z
N MET A 1 11.42 30.66 -8.47
CA MET A 1 11.67 29.25 -8.11
C MET A 1 11.56 28.43 -9.38
N ARG A 2 12.65 27.79 -9.82
CA ARG A 2 12.65 27.00 -11.08
C ARG A 2 11.85 25.72 -10.84
N ASN A 3 10.79 25.50 -11.63
CA ASN A 3 10.04 24.26 -11.67
C ASN A 3 11.01 23.09 -11.90
N ARG A 4 11.22 22.25 -10.88
CA ARG A 4 11.87 20.95 -11.10
C ARG A 4 10.90 20.09 -11.91
N PRO A 5 11.35 19.35 -12.93
CA PRO A 5 10.49 18.47 -13.70
C PRO A 5 9.88 17.42 -12.77
N HIS A 6 8.55 17.27 -12.81
CA HIS A 6 7.85 16.19 -12.13
C HIS A 6 8.21 14.88 -12.83
N CYS A 7 8.87 13.98 -12.10
CA CYS A 7 9.13 12.63 -12.56
C CYS A 7 8.02 11.71 -12.02
N ASP A 8 7.15 11.20 -12.90
CA ASP A 8 6.13 10.22 -12.53
C ASP A 8 6.77 8.88 -12.17
N THR A 9 6.64 8.48 -10.90
CA THR A 9 7.17 7.21 -10.37
C THR A 9 6.33 5.99 -10.74
N THR A 10 5.19 6.18 -11.42
CA THR A 10 4.20 5.12 -11.69
C THR A 10 4.33 4.44 -13.05
N GLY A 11 5.32 4.83 -13.86
CA GLY A 11 5.52 4.28 -15.20
C GLY A 11 4.59 4.86 -16.27
N ARG A 12 3.57 5.65 -15.89
CA ARG A 12 2.52 6.12 -16.81
C ARG A 12 3.03 7.19 -17.78
N GLU A 13 3.96 8.03 -17.35
CA GLU A 13 4.55 9.06 -18.21
C GLU A 13 5.87 8.65 -18.87
N TRP A 14 6.38 7.44 -18.62
CA TRP A 14 7.67 6.99 -19.15
C TRP A 14 7.65 6.76 -20.67
N PHE A 15 6.44 6.56 -21.23
CA PHE A 15 6.19 6.19 -22.63
C PHE A 15 5.43 7.26 -23.42
N ARG A 16 5.08 8.41 -22.81
CA ARG A 16 4.69 9.58 -23.59
C ARG A 16 5.96 10.21 -24.17
N PRO A 17 5.94 10.74 -25.40
CA PRO A 17 7.06 11.51 -25.93
C PRO A 17 7.16 12.83 -25.15
N LEU A 18 7.78 12.78 -23.98
CA LEU A 18 8.14 13.95 -23.20
C LEU A 18 9.46 14.52 -23.73
N PRO A 19 9.65 15.85 -23.70
CA PRO A 19 10.79 16.52 -24.31
C PRO A 19 12.13 16.37 -23.54
N TYR A 20 12.22 15.43 -22.59
CA TYR A 20 13.40 15.24 -21.75
C TYR A 20 14.02 13.85 -21.95
N PRO A 21 15.36 13.72 -21.93
CA PRO A 21 16.02 12.43 -22.10
C PRO A 21 15.68 11.51 -20.91
N LEU A 22 14.82 10.52 -21.16
CA LEU A 22 14.34 9.47 -20.25
C LEU A 22 15.44 8.76 -19.43
N HIS A 23 16.71 8.89 -19.85
CA HIS A 23 17.88 8.31 -19.20
C HIS A 23 18.20 8.87 -17.82
N SER A 24 18.08 10.18 -17.61
CA SER A 24 18.48 10.78 -16.32
C SER A 24 17.47 10.46 -15.21
N CYS A 25 16.18 10.42 -15.52
CA CYS A 25 15.13 10.09 -14.55
C CYS A 25 15.27 8.66 -14.03
N ALA A 26 15.45 7.67 -14.92
CA ALA A 26 15.62 6.27 -14.52
C ALA A 26 16.81 6.11 -13.57
N GLN A 27 17.96 6.71 -13.91
CA GLN A 27 19.16 6.63 -13.08
C GLN A 27 18.98 7.25 -11.68
N ASN A 28 18.20 8.34 -11.57
CA ASN A 28 18.04 9.10 -10.33
C ASN A 28 16.95 8.56 -9.40
N LEU A 29 15.96 7.82 -9.89
CA LEU A 29 14.93 7.24 -9.03
C LEU A 29 15.49 6.09 -8.19
N ASP A 30 15.07 5.99 -6.93
CA ASP A 30 15.50 4.93 -6.01
C ASP A 30 14.78 3.61 -6.22
N LYS A 31 13.59 3.65 -6.83
CA LYS A 31 12.74 2.48 -7.05
C LYS A 31 11.77 2.73 -8.19
N TYR A 32 11.54 1.71 -9.01
CA TYR A 32 10.52 1.77 -10.07
C TYR A 32 9.23 1.10 -9.61
N ARG A 33 8.10 1.54 -10.15
CA ARG A 33 6.82 0.83 -10.00
C ARG A 33 6.27 0.50 -11.38
N ILE A 34 5.86 -0.74 -11.55
CA ILE A 34 5.17 -1.19 -12.76
C ILE A 34 3.79 -1.76 -12.43
N ASN A 35 2.83 -1.61 -13.35
CA ASN A 35 1.54 -2.31 -13.32
C ASN A 35 1.47 -3.26 -14.52
N PRO A 36 1.50 -4.59 -14.32
CA PRO A 36 1.42 -5.53 -15.44
C PRO A 36 0.11 -5.38 -16.23
N GLY A 37 -1.00 -5.01 -15.59
CA GLY A 37 -2.29 -4.84 -16.26
C GLY A 37 -2.37 -3.69 -17.28
N ASN A 38 -1.45 -2.73 -17.20
CA ASN A 38 -1.38 -1.59 -18.13
C ASN A 38 -0.14 -1.60 -19.02
N ALA A 39 0.84 -2.46 -18.73
CA ALA A 39 2.07 -2.57 -19.48
C ALA A 39 1.91 -3.70 -20.50
N LYS A 40 2.07 -3.39 -21.80
CA LYS A 40 2.34 -4.44 -22.79
C LYS A 40 3.62 -5.18 -22.39
N ASP A 41 3.75 -6.46 -22.73
CA ASP A 41 4.91 -7.30 -22.36
C ASP A 41 6.27 -6.64 -22.67
N GLN A 42 6.34 -5.88 -23.76
CA GLN A 42 7.51 -5.11 -24.15
C GLN A 42 7.86 -4.01 -23.13
N HIS A 43 6.88 -3.24 -22.65
CA HIS A 43 7.09 -2.22 -21.62
C HIS A 43 7.48 -2.82 -20.28
N PHE A 44 6.98 -4.02 -19.95
CA PHE A 44 7.39 -4.74 -18.75
C PHE A 44 8.88 -5.06 -18.80
N SER A 45 9.32 -5.66 -19.90
CA SER A 45 10.71 -6.07 -20.10
C SER A 45 11.66 -4.87 -20.07
N GLU A 46 11.31 -3.77 -20.74
CA GLU A 46 12.14 -2.55 -20.76
C GLU A 46 12.36 -1.93 -19.36
N ILE A 47 11.33 -1.95 -18.49
CA ILE A 47 11.48 -1.43 -17.12
C ILE A 47 12.40 -2.34 -16.30
N ILE A 48 12.29 -3.66 -16.47
CA ILE A 48 13.16 -4.61 -15.78
C ILE A 48 14.60 -4.50 -16.27
N GLU A 49 14.83 -4.37 -17.58
CA GLU A 49 16.16 -4.15 -18.15
C GLU A 49 16.83 -2.88 -17.62
N ARG A 50 16.07 -1.77 -17.52
CA ARG A 50 16.56 -0.54 -16.90
C ARG A 50 16.85 -0.71 -15.41
N ALA A 51 16.04 -1.49 -14.70
CA ALA A 51 16.24 -1.78 -13.29
C ALA A 51 17.53 -2.55 -13.07
N LEU A 52 17.79 -3.56 -13.92
CA LEU A 52 19.04 -4.32 -13.93
C LEU A 52 20.24 -3.43 -14.25
N LYS A 53 20.13 -2.61 -15.31
CA LYS A 53 21.21 -1.70 -15.74
C LYS A 53 21.65 -0.72 -14.64
N TYR A 54 20.70 -0.19 -13.87
CA TYR A 54 20.97 0.84 -12.85
C TYR A 54 20.93 0.30 -11.41
N GLY A 55 20.79 -1.01 -11.22
CA GLY A 55 20.71 -1.64 -9.90
C GLY A 55 19.55 -1.13 -9.05
N LYS A 56 18.37 -0.94 -9.63
CA LYS A 56 17.20 -0.37 -8.94
C LYS A 56 16.18 -1.44 -8.56
N PRO A 57 15.60 -1.40 -7.36
CA PRO A 57 14.47 -2.26 -7.02
C PRO A 57 13.22 -1.89 -7.82
N VAL A 58 12.32 -2.86 -8.00
CA VAL A 58 11.06 -2.72 -8.72
C VAL A 58 9.90 -3.19 -7.85
N ARG A 59 8.87 -2.34 -7.72
CA ARG A 59 7.57 -2.78 -7.22
C ARG A 59 6.66 -3.21 -8.37
N ILE A 60 6.34 -4.50 -8.42
CA ILE A 60 5.32 -5.06 -9.29
C ILE A 60 3.98 -4.87 -8.60
N GLY A 61 3.13 -3.99 -9.14
CA GLY A 61 1.89 -3.56 -8.50
C GLY A 61 0.66 -3.87 -9.32
N VAL A 62 0.07 -5.06 -9.12
CA VAL A 62 -1.21 -5.48 -9.67
C VAL A 62 -2.33 -4.68 -9.02
N ASN A 63 -3.24 -4.17 -9.85
CA ASN A 63 -4.43 -3.44 -9.41
C ASN A 63 -5.69 -4.11 -9.95
N GLY A 64 -6.71 -4.26 -9.10
CA GLY A 64 -7.98 -4.87 -9.49
C GLY A 64 -8.69 -4.18 -10.65
N GLY A 65 -8.56 -2.85 -10.76
CA GLY A 65 -9.18 -2.08 -11.84
C GLY A 65 -8.53 -2.22 -13.21
N SER A 66 -7.39 -2.92 -13.32
CA SER A 66 -6.68 -3.14 -14.59
C SER A 66 -6.37 -4.63 -14.79
N LEU A 67 -7.24 -5.52 -14.33
CA LEU A 67 -7.03 -6.95 -14.47
C LEU A 67 -7.27 -7.38 -15.92
N ASP A 68 -6.47 -8.33 -16.40
CA ASP A 68 -6.66 -8.90 -17.73
C ASP A 68 -8.04 -9.62 -17.79
N PRO A 69 -8.95 -9.21 -18.69
CA PRO A 69 -10.25 -9.85 -18.85
C PRO A 69 -10.14 -11.36 -19.11
N VAL A 70 -9.11 -11.81 -19.83
CA VAL A 70 -8.91 -13.23 -20.17
C VAL A 70 -8.64 -14.06 -18.92
N VAL A 71 -7.77 -13.56 -18.04
CA VAL A 71 -7.44 -14.23 -16.76
C VAL A 71 -8.68 -14.27 -15.87
N PHE A 72 -9.42 -13.16 -15.79
CA PHE A 72 -10.64 -13.08 -15.01
C PHE A 72 -11.75 -14.01 -15.54
N ASP A 73 -11.96 -14.08 -16.85
CA ASP A 73 -12.97 -14.95 -17.48
C ASP A 73 -12.68 -16.42 -17.23
N ARG A 74 -11.42 -16.83 -17.38
CA ARG A 74 -10.99 -18.18 -17.06
C ARG A 74 -11.22 -18.51 -15.58
N ALA A 75 -10.93 -17.58 -14.66
CA ALA A 75 -11.21 -17.77 -13.25
C ALA A 75 -12.73 -17.91 -12.98
N ARG A 76 -13.57 -17.09 -13.63
CA ARG A 76 -15.03 -17.17 -13.52
C ARG A 76 -15.58 -18.52 -13.95
N GLN A 77 -15.05 -19.10 -15.04
CA GLN A 77 -15.46 -20.43 -15.51
C GLN A 77 -15.30 -21.52 -14.45
N LYS A 78 -14.28 -21.45 -13.58
CA LYS A 78 -14.08 -22.43 -12.49
C LYS A 78 -15.21 -22.42 -11.46
N TYR A 79 -15.81 -21.26 -11.19
CA TYR A 79 -16.87 -21.10 -10.19
C TYR A 79 -18.29 -21.17 -10.77
N SER A 80 -18.42 -21.17 -12.11
CA SER A 80 -19.70 -21.16 -12.84
C SER A 80 -20.63 -22.35 -12.55
N ARG A 81 -20.10 -23.48 -12.07
CA ARG A 81 -20.86 -24.70 -11.78
C ARG A 81 -21.26 -24.84 -10.31
N GLY A 82 -20.94 -23.85 -9.47
CA GLY A 82 -21.22 -23.91 -8.03
C GLY A 82 -22.64 -23.50 -7.65
N LYS A 83 -23.15 -24.03 -6.53
CA LYS A 83 -24.43 -23.60 -5.92
C LYS A 83 -24.34 -22.27 -5.17
N ILE A 84 -23.34 -21.46 -5.46
CA ILE A 84 -23.06 -20.18 -4.79
C ILE A 84 -23.63 -19.02 -5.61
N SER A 85 -23.91 -17.90 -4.94
CA SER A 85 -24.47 -16.70 -5.59
C SER A 85 -23.52 -16.14 -6.66
N GLN A 86 -24.06 -15.42 -7.65
CA GLN A 86 -23.25 -14.80 -8.70
C GLN A 86 -22.24 -13.79 -8.13
N GLU A 87 -22.60 -13.08 -7.06
CA GLU A 87 -21.69 -12.16 -6.36
C GLU A 87 -20.50 -12.92 -5.75
N GLU A 88 -20.76 -14.04 -5.10
CA GLU A 88 -19.70 -14.87 -4.51
C GLU A 88 -18.79 -15.49 -5.58
N GLN A 89 -19.36 -15.95 -6.71
CA GLN A 89 -18.58 -16.44 -7.84
C GLN A 89 -17.64 -15.37 -8.39
N ASN A 90 -18.15 -14.14 -8.58
CA ASN A 90 -17.35 -13.02 -9.08
C ASN A 90 -16.24 -12.63 -8.10
N SER A 91 -16.53 -12.58 -6.81
CA SER A 91 -15.53 -12.26 -5.78
C SER A 91 -14.42 -13.31 -5.72
N LYS A 92 -14.76 -14.61 -5.75
CA LYS A 92 -13.77 -15.70 -5.78
C LYS A 92 -12.91 -15.66 -7.05
N ALA A 93 -13.53 -15.49 -8.21
CA ALA A 93 -12.81 -15.36 -9.48
C ALA A 93 -11.87 -14.15 -9.49
N PHE A 94 -12.30 -13.03 -8.91
CA PHE A 94 -11.50 -11.81 -8.83
C PHE A 94 -10.27 -12.00 -7.95
N VAL A 95 -10.45 -12.59 -6.76
CA VAL A 95 -9.34 -12.92 -5.85
C VAL A 95 -8.33 -13.85 -6.53
N GLU A 96 -8.82 -14.91 -7.17
CA GLU A 96 -7.94 -15.87 -7.85
C GLU A 96 -7.17 -15.23 -9.01
N ALA A 97 -7.84 -14.42 -9.84
CA ALA A 97 -7.23 -13.75 -10.97
C ALA A 97 -6.19 -12.71 -10.52
N MET A 98 -6.42 -12.00 -9.41
CA MET A 98 -5.44 -11.10 -8.78
C MET A 98 -4.18 -11.87 -8.33
N VAL A 99 -4.35 -13.00 -7.65
CA VAL A 99 -3.25 -13.84 -7.16
C VAL A 99 -2.46 -14.42 -8.33
N GLU A 100 -3.14 -14.98 -9.33
CA GLU A 100 -2.49 -15.56 -10.50
C GLU A 100 -1.67 -14.52 -11.26
N THR A 101 -2.26 -13.35 -11.56
CA THR A 101 -1.57 -12.26 -12.26
C THR A 101 -0.33 -11.81 -11.49
N SER A 102 -0.43 -11.73 -10.16
CA SER A 102 0.66 -11.32 -9.29
C SER A 102 1.83 -12.30 -9.33
N LEU A 103 1.55 -13.60 -9.18
CA LEU A 103 2.57 -14.66 -9.20
C LEU A 103 3.20 -14.79 -10.59
N ALA A 104 2.40 -14.72 -11.66
CA ALA A 104 2.90 -14.75 -13.03
C ALA A 104 3.84 -13.57 -13.33
N SER A 105 3.53 -12.37 -12.81
CA SER A 105 4.37 -11.18 -12.99
C SER A 105 5.70 -11.29 -12.25
N VAL A 106 5.72 -11.88 -11.06
CA VAL A 106 6.97 -12.18 -10.32
C VAL A 106 7.81 -13.16 -11.11
N LEU A 107 7.22 -14.25 -11.60
CA LEU A 107 7.93 -15.25 -12.41
C LEU A 107 8.49 -14.65 -13.70
N LEU A 108 7.76 -13.72 -14.34
CA LEU A 108 8.26 -13.01 -15.52
C LEU A 108 9.48 -12.15 -15.20
N ALA A 109 9.43 -11.36 -14.12
CA ALA A 109 10.58 -10.55 -13.70
C ALA A 109 11.81 -11.41 -13.35
N GLN A 110 11.60 -12.57 -12.71
CA GLN A 110 12.66 -13.54 -12.43
C GLN A 110 13.27 -14.09 -13.72
N LYS A 111 12.45 -14.46 -14.71
CA LYS A 111 12.92 -14.93 -16.03
C LYS A 111 13.74 -13.88 -16.77
N LEU A 112 13.43 -12.60 -16.56
CA LEU A 112 14.19 -11.47 -17.11
C LEU A 112 15.47 -11.15 -16.31
N GLY A 113 15.71 -11.85 -15.18
CA GLY A 113 16.94 -11.76 -14.40
C GLY A 113 16.87 -10.89 -13.14
N LEU A 114 15.71 -10.33 -12.78
CA LEU A 114 15.57 -9.55 -11.55
C LEU A 114 15.52 -10.46 -10.32
N SER A 115 16.49 -10.31 -9.41
CA SER A 115 16.55 -11.05 -8.14
C SER A 115 15.40 -10.68 -7.20
N GLU A 116 14.97 -11.63 -6.36
CA GLU A 116 13.92 -11.43 -5.34
C GLU A 116 14.23 -10.28 -4.39
N ASP A 117 15.50 -10.05 -4.05
CA ASP A 117 15.95 -8.95 -3.18
C ASP A 117 15.68 -7.56 -3.78
N TYR A 118 15.51 -7.49 -5.10
CA TYR A 118 15.18 -6.26 -5.83
C TYR A 118 13.70 -6.17 -6.17
N MET A 119 12.86 -7.09 -5.68
CA MET A 119 11.43 -7.12 -5.97
C MET A 119 10.59 -6.77 -4.76
N VAL A 120 9.51 -6.04 -5.02
CA VAL A 120 8.39 -5.87 -4.08
C VAL A 120 7.09 -6.12 -4.81
N LEU A 121 6.18 -6.88 -4.21
CA LEU A 121 4.89 -7.19 -4.80
C LEU A 121 3.78 -6.41 -4.10
N SER A 122 2.79 -5.95 -4.87
CA SER A 122 1.53 -5.44 -4.32
C SER A 122 0.37 -5.85 -5.22
N ALA A 123 -0.75 -6.19 -4.61
CA ALA A 123 -1.98 -6.60 -5.27
C ALA A 123 -3.16 -5.83 -4.62
N LYS A 124 -3.47 -4.63 -5.13
CA LYS A 124 -4.39 -3.71 -4.47
C LYS A 124 -5.82 -3.83 -5.01
N THR A 125 -6.76 -3.84 -4.08
CA THR A 125 -8.22 -3.81 -4.32
C THR A 125 -8.83 -2.68 -3.48
N SER A 126 -10.10 -2.33 -3.76
CA SER A 126 -10.84 -1.29 -3.02
C SER A 126 -11.79 -1.86 -1.97
N ARG A 127 -11.90 -3.19 -1.88
CA ARG A 127 -12.77 -3.89 -0.92
C ARG A 127 -11.93 -4.61 0.13
N VAL A 128 -12.21 -4.32 1.40
CA VAL A 128 -11.47 -4.83 2.57
C VAL A 128 -11.37 -6.36 2.55
N GLY A 129 -12.50 -7.06 2.38
CA GLY A 129 -12.53 -8.52 2.38
C GLY A 129 -11.67 -9.12 1.26
N GLU A 130 -11.81 -8.61 0.03
CA GLU A 130 -11.02 -9.07 -1.12
C GLU A 130 -9.53 -8.84 -0.92
N MET A 131 -9.13 -7.67 -0.41
CA MET A 131 -7.73 -7.39 -0.12
C MET A 131 -7.15 -8.41 0.87
N VAL A 132 -7.88 -8.69 1.95
CA VAL A 132 -7.44 -9.67 2.96
C VAL A 132 -7.26 -11.06 2.34
N PHE A 133 -8.22 -11.52 1.53
CA PHE A 133 -8.11 -12.82 0.85
C PHE A 133 -6.96 -12.87 -0.15
N VAL A 134 -6.79 -11.84 -0.98
CA VAL A 134 -5.70 -11.77 -1.96
C VAL A 134 -4.33 -11.88 -1.26
N TYR A 135 -4.09 -11.06 -0.23
CA TYR A 135 -2.78 -11.07 0.43
C TYR A 135 -2.52 -12.34 1.26
N ARG A 136 -3.55 -12.93 1.88
CA ARG A 136 -3.40 -14.24 2.54
C ARG A 136 -3.01 -15.33 1.54
N LEU A 137 -3.70 -15.39 0.39
CA LEU A 137 -3.37 -16.36 -0.65
C LEU A 137 -1.99 -16.10 -1.26
N LEU A 138 -1.60 -14.84 -1.47
CA LEU A 138 -0.24 -14.51 -1.90
C LEU A 138 0.79 -15.00 -0.88
N ALA A 139 0.61 -14.67 0.41
CA ALA A 139 1.54 -15.12 1.46
C ALA A 139 1.68 -16.65 1.54
N LEU A 140 0.60 -17.40 1.23
CA LEU A 140 0.62 -18.87 1.20
C LEU A 140 1.21 -19.45 -0.10
N ALA A 141 0.92 -18.83 -1.25
CA ALA A 141 1.28 -19.36 -2.56
C ALA A 141 2.67 -18.94 -3.04
N GLN A 142 3.18 -17.83 -2.51
CA GLN A 142 4.47 -17.30 -2.90
C GLN A 142 5.59 -18.21 -2.37
N LYS A 143 6.22 -18.94 -3.27
CA LYS A 143 7.42 -19.76 -2.95
C LYS A 143 8.67 -18.90 -2.72
N SER A 144 8.66 -17.69 -3.28
CA SER A 144 9.72 -16.68 -3.20
C SER A 144 9.55 -15.79 -1.96
N LYS A 145 10.62 -15.15 -1.49
CA LYS A 145 10.58 -14.25 -0.30
C LYS A 145 10.40 -12.77 -0.66
N VAL A 146 9.77 -12.49 -1.80
CA VAL A 146 9.48 -11.11 -2.25
C VAL A 146 8.65 -10.37 -1.21
N SER A 147 9.10 -9.17 -0.81
CA SER A 147 8.38 -8.34 0.15
C SER A 147 7.03 -7.86 -0.38
N LEU A 148 6.03 -7.81 0.50
CA LEU A 148 4.66 -7.40 0.21
C LEU A 148 4.42 -5.94 0.63
N HIS A 149 4.04 -5.11 -0.34
CA HIS A 149 3.59 -3.76 -0.10
C HIS A 149 2.06 -3.69 -0.01
N LEU A 150 1.55 -3.54 1.20
CA LEU A 150 0.13 -3.49 1.47
C LEU A 150 -0.48 -2.11 1.22
N GLY A 151 -1.76 -2.10 0.89
CA GLY A 151 -2.58 -0.90 0.93
C GLY A 151 -3.90 -1.11 0.23
N LEU A 152 -4.98 -0.66 0.85
CA LEU A 152 -6.27 -0.53 0.21
C LEU A 152 -6.17 0.60 -0.82
N THR A 153 -6.60 0.37 -2.05
CA THR A 153 -6.72 1.46 -3.03
C THR A 153 -8.07 2.15 -2.87
N GLU A 154 -8.13 3.45 -3.14
CA GLU A 154 -9.39 4.20 -3.17
C GLU A 154 -10.23 4.03 -1.89
N ALA A 155 -9.61 4.16 -0.72
CA ALA A 155 -10.31 4.00 0.57
C ALA A 155 -11.41 5.06 0.78
N GLY A 156 -11.41 6.12 -0.01
CA GLY A 156 -12.30 7.27 0.13
C GLY A 156 -11.73 8.33 1.09
N GLY A 157 -12.51 9.38 1.35
CA GLY A 157 -12.13 10.46 2.25
C GLY A 157 -12.69 10.29 3.67
N GLY A 158 -12.15 11.09 4.59
CA GLY A 158 -12.65 11.18 5.97
C GLY A 158 -12.56 9.87 6.75
N GLU A 159 -13.47 9.71 7.72
CA GLU A 159 -13.48 8.59 8.68
C GLU A 159 -13.63 7.23 8.01
N ARG A 160 -14.47 7.13 6.98
CA ARG A 160 -14.68 5.87 6.25
C ARG A 160 -13.38 5.34 5.67
N GLY A 161 -12.57 6.20 5.05
CA GLY A 161 -11.29 5.78 4.47
C GLY A 161 -10.26 5.37 5.50
N ILE A 162 -10.27 6.02 6.67
CA ILE A 162 -9.43 5.65 7.81
C ILE A 162 -9.84 4.26 8.34
N ILE A 163 -11.13 4.06 8.61
CA ILE A 163 -11.68 2.79 9.15
C ILE A 163 -11.39 1.64 8.18
N GLN A 164 -11.68 1.80 6.89
CA GLN A 164 -11.45 0.74 5.91
C GLN A 164 -9.96 0.40 5.77
N SER A 165 -9.07 1.41 5.77
CA SER A 165 -7.63 1.18 5.71
C SER A 165 -7.12 0.48 6.97
N ALA A 166 -7.57 0.90 8.15
CA ALA A 166 -7.21 0.29 9.43
C ALA A 166 -7.67 -1.17 9.52
N MET A 167 -8.91 -1.46 9.11
CA MET A 167 -9.44 -2.83 9.08
C MET A 167 -8.65 -3.72 8.11
N ALA A 168 -8.44 -3.28 6.86
CA ALA A 168 -7.74 -4.08 5.85
C ALA A 168 -6.29 -4.35 6.23
N LEU A 169 -5.57 -3.33 6.69
CA LEU A 169 -4.17 -3.45 7.08
C LEU A 169 -4.01 -4.20 8.39
N GLY A 170 -4.81 -3.89 9.42
CA GLY A 170 -4.71 -4.52 10.74
C GLY A 170 -4.91 -6.02 10.68
N MET A 171 -5.92 -6.50 9.93
CA MET A 171 -6.15 -7.94 9.77
C MET A 171 -4.96 -8.69 9.13
N LEU A 172 -4.21 -8.06 8.23
CA LEU A 172 -3.07 -8.70 7.56
C LEU A 172 -1.80 -8.60 8.41
N LEU A 173 -1.55 -7.42 8.99
CA LEU A 173 -0.37 -7.14 9.79
C LEU A 173 -0.32 -7.98 11.08
N GLU A 174 -1.46 -8.21 11.73
CA GLU A 174 -1.56 -9.12 12.89
C GLU A 174 -1.21 -10.57 12.55
N GLN A 175 -1.34 -10.97 11.28
CA GLN A 175 -0.91 -12.29 10.78
C GLN A 175 0.55 -12.31 10.33
N GLY A 176 1.31 -11.22 10.53
CA GLY A 176 2.68 -11.09 10.04
C GLY A 176 2.78 -10.93 8.52
N ILE A 177 1.70 -10.55 7.84
CA ILE A 177 1.69 -10.34 6.39
C ILE A 177 1.90 -8.85 6.11
N GLY A 178 2.97 -8.51 5.38
CA GLY A 178 3.25 -7.17 4.89
C GLY A 178 4.54 -6.56 5.45
N ASP A 179 5.35 -6.00 4.55
CA ASP A 179 6.68 -5.44 4.87
C ASP A 179 6.69 -3.90 4.78
N THR A 180 5.77 -3.34 4.01
CA THR A 180 5.57 -1.88 3.89
C THR A 180 4.11 -1.60 3.61
N ILE A 181 3.59 -0.48 4.11
CA ILE A 181 2.19 -0.10 3.95
C ILE A 181 2.06 1.26 3.27
N ARG A 182 0.93 1.48 2.60
CA ARG A 182 0.44 2.81 2.22
C ARG A 182 -1.05 2.90 2.48
N VAL A 183 -1.45 3.95 3.17
CA VAL A 183 -2.85 4.35 3.32
C VAL A 183 -3.23 5.25 2.15
N SER A 184 -4.36 4.98 1.49
CA SER A 184 -4.79 5.69 0.28
C SER A 184 -6.08 6.48 0.53
N ILE A 185 -6.05 7.39 1.50
CA ILE A 185 -7.19 8.28 1.78
C ILE A 185 -7.21 9.49 0.85
N THR A 186 -8.41 9.95 0.52
CA THR A 186 -8.63 11.21 -0.18
C THR A 186 -8.56 12.35 0.83
N PRO A 187 -7.59 13.28 0.72
CA PRO A 187 -7.50 14.42 1.62
C PRO A 187 -8.71 15.33 1.44
N ARG A 188 -9.17 15.97 2.52
CA ARG A 188 -10.18 17.02 2.38
C ARG A 188 -9.55 18.24 1.70
N LEU A 189 -10.39 19.11 1.15
CA LEU A 189 -9.92 20.36 0.55
C LEU A 189 -9.15 21.18 1.59
N GLY A 190 -7.93 21.60 1.26
CA GLY A 190 -7.06 22.36 2.15
C GLY A 190 -6.30 21.52 3.19
N GLU A 191 -6.52 20.20 3.27
CA GLU A 191 -5.72 19.33 4.14
C GLU A 191 -4.40 18.91 3.50
N ASP A 192 -3.36 18.79 4.33
CA ASP A 192 -2.05 18.30 3.91
C ASP A 192 -2.09 16.80 3.59
N ARG A 193 -1.35 16.39 2.55
CA ARG A 193 -1.19 14.99 2.14
C ARG A 193 -0.58 14.13 3.24
N THR A 194 0.15 14.72 4.20
CA THR A 194 0.71 14.01 5.35
C THR A 194 -0.33 13.32 6.24
N GLY A 195 -1.63 13.59 6.08
CA GLY A 195 -2.71 12.85 6.75
C GLY A 195 -2.63 11.34 6.52
N GLU A 196 -2.27 10.88 5.31
CA GLU A 196 -2.15 9.45 5.02
C GLU A 196 -0.99 8.80 5.79
N VAL A 197 0.08 9.56 6.04
CA VAL A 197 1.25 9.10 6.81
C VAL A 197 0.90 8.98 8.29
N ARG A 198 0.19 9.96 8.86
CA ARG A 198 -0.28 9.90 10.25
C ARG A 198 -1.15 8.66 10.50
N VAL A 199 -2.10 8.40 9.61
CA VAL A 199 -2.97 7.21 9.71
C VAL A 199 -2.15 5.92 9.60
N ALA A 200 -1.17 5.84 8.70
CA ALA A 200 -0.30 4.67 8.59
C ALA A 200 0.53 4.44 9.87
N GLN A 201 1.04 5.51 10.47
CA GLN A 201 1.78 5.45 11.74
C GLN A 201 0.87 4.99 12.88
N ASP A 202 -0.33 5.56 13.00
CA ASP A 202 -1.28 5.21 14.04
C ASP A 202 -1.74 3.74 13.94
N ILE A 203 -1.94 3.21 12.72
CA ILE A 203 -2.24 1.78 12.51
C ILE A 203 -1.10 0.91 13.05
N LEU A 204 0.14 1.13 12.60
CA LEU A 204 1.30 0.33 13.02
C LEU A 204 1.55 0.42 14.53
N GLN A 205 1.33 1.61 15.11
CA GLN A 205 1.49 1.82 16.55
C GLN A 205 0.39 1.20 17.39
N SER A 206 -0.86 1.21 16.89
CA SER A 206 -1.99 0.58 17.58
C SER A 206 -1.86 -0.94 17.65
N LEU A 207 -1.20 -1.54 16.66
CA LEU A 207 -0.87 -2.98 16.62
C LEU A 207 0.41 -3.30 17.42
N GLY A 208 1.08 -2.30 18.00
CA GLY A 208 2.35 -2.50 18.71
C GLY A 208 3.54 -2.86 17.81
N LEU A 209 3.41 -2.75 16.49
CA LEU A 209 4.47 -3.11 15.54
C LEU A 209 5.57 -2.06 15.47
N ARG A 210 5.25 -0.79 15.73
CA ARG A 210 6.18 0.35 15.71
C ARG A 210 5.79 1.39 16.75
N SER A 211 6.73 2.23 17.16
CA SER A 211 6.46 3.37 18.06
C SER A 211 6.99 4.65 17.43
N PHE A 212 6.09 5.60 17.17
CA PHE A 212 6.39 6.89 16.53
C PHE A 212 6.22 8.06 17.50
N ARG A 213 5.28 7.96 18.43
CA ARG A 213 4.96 8.98 19.46
C ARG A 213 4.35 8.34 20.71
N PRO A 214 4.46 8.98 21.89
CA PRO A 214 3.68 8.60 23.06
C PRO A 214 2.18 8.62 22.76
N VAL A 215 1.45 7.70 23.39
CA VAL A 215 -0.01 7.58 23.27
C VAL A 215 -0.67 8.09 24.54
N VAL A 216 -1.70 8.91 24.38
CA VAL A 216 -2.59 9.30 25.49
C VAL A 216 -3.82 8.40 25.43
N THR A 217 -3.95 7.50 26.39
CA THR A 217 -5.15 6.66 26.54
C THR A 217 -6.11 7.33 27.51
N SER A 218 -7.32 7.63 27.05
CA SER A 218 -8.38 8.24 27.85
C SER A 218 -9.63 7.37 27.85
N CYS A 219 -10.35 7.32 28.99
CA CYS A 219 -11.68 6.73 29.01
C CYS A 219 -12.66 7.59 28.19
N PRO A 220 -13.81 7.05 27.74
CA PRO A 220 -14.81 7.85 27.02
C PRO A 220 -15.50 8.92 27.87
N GLY A 221 -15.30 8.90 29.20
CA GLY A 221 -16.11 9.64 30.16
C GLY A 221 -17.40 8.90 30.50
N CYS A 222 -17.91 9.09 31.72
CA CYS A 222 -19.20 8.56 32.18
C CYS A 222 -19.77 9.45 33.29
N GLY A 223 -20.96 9.14 33.80
CA GLY A 223 -21.61 9.92 34.88
C GLY A 223 -20.84 9.96 36.22
N ARG A 224 -19.70 9.28 36.32
CA ARG A 224 -18.80 9.32 37.48
C ARG A 224 -17.78 10.47 37.45
N THR A 225 -17.73 11.26 36.37
CA THR A 225 -16.83 12.41 36.23
C THR A 225 -17.57 13.62 35.67
N SER A 226 -17.09 14.81 36.00
CA SER A 226 -17.46 16.02 35.28
C SER A 226 -16.97 15.92 33.84
N GLY A 227 -17.91 15.88 32.87
CA GLY A 227 -17.59 15.68 31.45
C GLY A 227 -16.66 16.77 30.90
N ASP A 228 -16.96 18.02 31.21
CA ASP A 228 -16.23 19.19 30.70
C ASP A 228 -14.75 19.20 31.12
N PHE A 229 -14.48 19.12 32.43
CA PHE A 229 -13.12 19.10 32.95
C PHE A 229 -12.29 17.94 32.38
N PHE A 230 -12.87 16.74 32.33
CA PHE A 230 -12.19 15.54 31.84
C PHE A 230 -11.80 15.68 30.36
N GLN A 231 -12.73 16.13 29.50
CA GLN A 231 -12.49 16.31 28.07
C GLN A 231 -11.40 17.36 27.82
N HIS A 232 -11.47 18.51 28.51
CA HIS A 232 -10.45 19.55 28.40
C HIS A 232 -9.07 19.09 28.87
N LEU A 233 -8.99 18.33 29.97
CA LEU A 233 -7.72 17.79 30.45
C LEU A 233 -7.12 16.81 29.44
N ALA A 234 -7.90 15.86 28.93
CA ALA A 234 -7.44 14.87 27.95
C ALA A 234 -6.92 15.54 26.66
N GLN A 235 -7.64 16.53 26.15
CA GLN A 235 -7.23 17.30 24.96
C GLN A 235 -5.93 18.06 25.22
N ARG A 236 -5.80 18.74 26.37
CA ARG A 236 -4.59 19.50 26.73
C ARG A 236 -3.37 18.60 26.85
N VAL A 237 -3.50 17.42 27.46
CA VAL A 237 -2.40 16.45 27.58
C VAL A 237 -1.96 15.96 26.20
N SER A 238 -2.91 15.61 25.33
CA SER A 238 -2.61 15.17 23.95
C SER A 238 -1.87 16.25 23.15
N GLN A 239 -2.35 17.50 23.20
CA GLN A 239 -1.69 18.64 22.54
C GLN A 239 -0.30 18.91 23.12
N ALA A 240 -0.14 18.83 24.45
CA ALA A 240 1.16 19.03 25.10
C ALA A 240 2.17 17.95 24.67
N VAL A 241 1.74 16.70 24.53
CA VAL A 241 2.58 15.61 24.00
C VAL A 241 3.04 15.95 22.58
N ASP A 242 2.12 16.28 21.67
CA ASP A 242 2.45 16.59 20.27
C ASP A 242 3.43 17.78 20.16
N GLN A 243 3.24 18.84 20.95
CA GLN A 243 4.11 20.02 20.97
C GLN A 243 5.53 19.69 21.49
N ARG A 244 5.62 18.77 22.47
CA ARG A 244 6.91 18.38 23.07
C ARG A 244 7.69 17.38 22.23
N MET A 245 7.06 16.68 21.29
CA MET A 245 7.70 15.65 20.45
C MET A 245 8.98 16.13 19.77
N THR A 246 8.99 17.35 19.22
CA THR A 246 10.17 17.90 18.54
C THR A 246 11.37 18.08 19.49
N VAL A 247 11.09 18.45 20.74
CA VAL A 247 12.12 18.62 21.78
C VAL A 247 12.57 17.27 22.30
N TRP A 248 11.64 16.37 22.61
CA TRP A 248 11.96 15.04 23.10
C TRP A 248 12.79 14.25 22.09
N LYS A 249 12.40 14.18 20.81
CA LYS A 249 13.19 13.48 19.78
C LYS A 249 14.64 13.96 19.65
N LYS A 250 14.92 15.24 19.93
CA LYS A 250 16.29 15.78 19.92
C LYS A 250 17.09 15.40 21.18
N ASN A 251 16.40 15.30 22.31
CA ASN A 251 17.03 15.16 23.63
C ASN A 251 17.11 13.71 24.11
N THR A 252 16.29 12.79 23.59
CA THR A 252 16.42 11.35 23.84
C THR A 252 17.12 10.68 22.66
N ARG A 253 18.38 10.26 22.89
CA ARG A 253 19.24 9.60 21.88
C ARG A 253 18.72 8.26 21.37
N GLU A 254 17.68 7.69 22.00
CA GLU A 254 17.16 6.33 21.72
C GLU A 254 16.00 6.27 20.71
N TRP A 255 15.50 7.41 20.18
CA TRP A 255 14.39 7.40 19.21
C TRP A 255 14.83 7.27 17.74
N SER A 256 16.01 6.70 17.50
CA SER A 256 16.51 6.45 16.15
C SER A 256 15.80 5.21 15.60
N ILE A 257 14.81 5.45 14.74
CA ILE A 257 14.05 4.44 14.00
C ILE A 257 14.93 3.77 12.95
#